data_AF-A0AAD9G0T4-F1
#
_entry.id   AF-A0AAD9G0T4-F1
#
_cell.length_a   1.000
_cell.length_b   1.000
_cell.length_c   1.000
_cell.angle_alpha   90.00
_cell.angle_beta   90.00
_cell.angle_gamma   90.00
#
_symmetry.space_group_name_H-M   'P 1'
#
loop_
_entity.id
_entity.type
_entity.pdbx_description
1 polymer ?
#
loop_
_entity_poly.entity_id
_entity_poly.type
_entity_poly.pdbx_seq_one_letter_code
_entity_poly.pdbx_strand_id
1 'polypeptide(L)'
;MIMQPVITNVTPGSSSLPDVINPFRSCFSTIPATTSPYAALKNIQVTVGNVPIWNNLVNFGYDLFVQEMSKSGVDGGLDDVTNADLLSQRLWESLYRFIAVDIGRRLPSEDGASKSIIVSGTNNTNYALTIYYHILREVVATVDTAMGTVTQGAVQN
;
A
#
# COMPACT_ATOMS: atom_id res chain seq x y z
N MET A 1 4.13 -2.52 0.23
CA MET A 1 3.23 -2.03 -0.84
C MET A 1 2.07 -1.29 -0.20
N ILE A 2 1.66 -0.16 -0.76
CA ILE A 2 0.52 0.62 -0.26
C ILE A 2 -0.48 0.78 -1.40
N MET A 3 -1.73 0.38 -1.18
CA MET A 3 -2.83 0.53 -2.12
C MET A 3 -3.85 1.53 -1.63
N GLN A 4 -4.37 2.31 -2.57
CA GLN A 4 -5.32 3.39 -2.34
C GLN A 4 -6.55 3.18 -3.23
N PRO A 5 -7.69 2.73 -2.65
CA PRO A 5 -8.95 2.69 -3.37
C PRO A 5 -9.52 4.08 -3.58
N VAL A 6 -9.87 4.39 -4.82
CA VAL A 6 -10.43 5.68 -5.24
C VAL A 6 -11.69 5.46 -6.06
N ILE A 7 -12.75 6.17 -5.72
CA ILE A 7 -13.97 6.27 -6.53
C ILE A 7 -13.68 7.21 -7.68
N THR A 8 -13.76 6.70 -8.91
CA THR A 8 -13.49 7.47 -10.13
C THR A 8 -14.72 7.61 -11.04
N ASN A 9 -15.85 7.05 -10.60
CA ASN A 9 -17.11 7.04 -11.31
C ASN A 9 -18.23 7.49 -10.37
N VAL A 10 -19.02 8.46 -10.82
CA VAL A 10 -20.19 9.01 -10.08
C VAL A 10 -21.45 8.16 -10.18
N THR A 11 -21.49 7.17 -11.08
CA THR A 11 -22.69 6.35 -11.28
C THR A 11 -22.58 5.06 -10.49
N PRO A 12 -23.46 4.83 -9.49
CA PRO A 12 -23.52 3.56 -8.78
C PRO A 12 -23.82 2.40 -9.75
N GLY A 13 -23.18 1.25 -9.58
CA GLY A 13 -23.39 0.04 -10.38
C GLY A 13 -22.78 0.08 -11.79
N SER A 14 -22.15 1.20 -12.18
CA SER A 14 -21.48 1.31 -13.48
C SER A 14 -20.06 0.77 -13.41
N SER A 15 -19.80 -0.33 -14.12
CA SER A 15 -18.45 -0.90 -14.31
C SER A 15 -17.76 -0.41 -15.60
N SER A 16 -18.47 0.35 -16.43
CA SER A 16 -18.14 0.57 -17.84
C SER A 16 -17.67 1.98 -18.19
N LEU A 17 -17.78 2.95 -17.29
CA LEU A 17 -17.29 4.31 -17.57
C LEU A 17 -15.81 4.44 -17.18
N PRO A 18 -14.98 5.02 -18.06
CA PRO A 18 -13.59 5.36 -17.74
C PRO A 18 -13.55 6.34 -16.57
N ASP A 19 -12.37 6.52 -15.99
CA ASP A 19 -12.02 7.44 -14.89
C ASP A 19 -12.46 8.91 -15.14
N VAL A 20 -13.77 9.17 -15.09
CA VAL A 20 -14.42 10.44 -15.46
C VAL A 20 -14.10 11.51 -14.42
N ILE A 21 -14.00 11.10 -13.15
CA ILE A 21 -13.66 11.99 -12.04
C ILE A 21 -12.40 11.43 -11.42
N ASN A 22 -11.28 11.64 -12.10
CA ASN A 22 -9.98 11.30 -11.55
C ASN A 22 -9.55 12.39 -10.55
N PRO A 23 -9.52 12.12 -9.25
CA PRO A 23 -9.10 13.11 -8.27
C PRO A 23 -7.61 13.46 -8.38
N PHE A 24 -6.77 12.62 -8.99
CA PHE A 24 -5.35 12.95 -9.24
C PHE A 24 -5.16 14.09 -10.24
N ARG A 25 -6.19 14.42 -11.02
CA ARG A 25 -6.15 15.54 -11.99
C ARG A 25 -6.48 16.89 -11.36
N SER A 26 -6.92 16.92 -10.10
CA SER A 26 -7.34 18.15 -9.42
C SER A 26 -6.31 18.58 -8.39
N CYS A 27 -5.84 19.83 -8.47
CA CYS A 27 -4.99 20.45 -7.45
C CYS A 27 -5.72 20.74 -6.12
N PHE A 28 -7.05 20.64 -6.10
CA PHE A 28 -7.87 20.79 -4.90
C PHE A 28 -8.22 19.44 -4.25
N SER A 29 -7.85 18.33 -4.90
CA SER A 29 -8.06 17.01 -4.31
C SER A 29 -7.04 16.74 -3.21
N THR A 30 -7.50 16.14 -2.12
CA THR A 30 -6.61 15.62 -1.07
C THR A 30 -5.99 14.27 -1.45
N ILE A 31 -6.49 13.62 -2.50
CA ILE A 31 -5.92 12.40 -3.07
C ILE A 31 -4.68 12.78 -3.88
N PRO A 32 -3.51 12.12 -3.71
CA PRO A 32 -3.27 10.80 -3.07
C PRO A 32 -2.92 10.80 -1.57
N ALA A 33 -2.96 11.94 -0.87
CA ALA A 33 -2.75 11.91 0.57
C ALA A 33 -3.92 11.27 1.34
N THR A 34 -5.07 11.04 0.68
CA THR A 34 -6.28 10.39 1.21
C THR A 34 -6.79 9.31 0.24
N THR A 35 -7.77 8.52 0.71
CA THR A 35 -8.63 7.65 -0.14
C THR A 35 -9.97 8.32 -0.39
N SER A 36 -10.79 7.77 -1.29
CA SER A 36 -12.18 8.21 -1.39
C SER A 36 -12.96 7.86 -0.12
N PRO A 37 -13.86 8.73 0.37
CA PRO A 37 -14.59 8.49 1.60
C PRO A 37 -15.31 7.14 1.60
N TYR A 38 -15.09 6.36 2.66
CA TYR A 38 -15.67 5.02 2.85
C TYR A 38 -15.39 4.00 1.72
N ALA A 39 -14.41 4.28 0.85
CA ALA A 39 -13.98 3.32 -0.16
C ALA A 39 -13.31 2.13 0.51
N ALA A 40 -13.94 0.96 0.43
CA ALA A 40 -13.50 -0.23 1.13
C ALA A 40 -13.45 -1.44 0.21
N LEU A 41 -12.39 -2.23 0.37
CA LEU A 41 -12.25 -3.57 -0.19
C LEU A 41 -12.44 -4.59 0.95
N LYS A 42 -13.05 -5.73 0.63
CA LYS A 42 -13.24 -6.87 1.55
C LYS A 42 -12.69 -8.14 0.93
N ASN A 43 -12.45 -9.15 1.78
CA ASN A 43 -11.91 -10.46 1.36
C ASN A 43 -10.67 -10.29 0.46
N ILE A 44 -9.71 -9.47 0.90
CA ILE A 44 -8.51 -9.15 0.14
C ILE A 44 -7.54 -10.31 0.27
N GLN A 45 -6.88 -10.63 -0.83
CA GLN A 45 -5.73 -11.51 -0.87
C GLN A 45 -4.67 -10.94 -1.80
N VAL A 46 -3.42 -10.96 -1.33
CA VAL A 46 -2.24 -10.58 -2.11
C VAL A 46 -1.35 -11.81 -2.29
N THR A 47 -0.87 -12.03 -3.50
CA THR A 47 0.01 -13.13 -3.85
C THR A 47 1.23 -12.59 -4.59
N VAL A 48 2.42 -12.93 -4.11
CA VAL A 48 3.69 -12.50 -4.71
C VAL A 48 4.44 -13.73 -5.21
N GLY A 49 4.72 -13.80 -6.51
CA GLY A 49 5.38 -14.97 -7.09
C GLY A 49 4.64 -16.30 -6.82
N ASN A 50 3.31 -16.29 -6.90
CA ASN A 50 2.42 -17.41 -6.57
C ASN A 50 2.39 -17.84 -5.09
N VAL A 51 3.05 -17.11 -4.19
CA VAL A 51 2.97 -17.33 -2.74
C VAL A 51 1.98 -16.34 -2.12
N PRO A 52 0.91 -16.79 -1.45
CA PRO A 52 -0.01 -15.90 -0.79
C PRO A 52 0.63 -15.24 0.44
N ILE A 53 0.39 -13.94 0.63
CA ILE A 53 0.88 -13.19 1.80
C ILE A 53 0.14 -13.62 3.08
N TRP A 54 -1.17 -13.85 2.97
CA TRP A 54 -1.99 -14.37 4.06
C TRP A 54 -2.54 -15.75 3.70
N ASN A 55 -2.62 -16.67 4.67
CA ASN A 55 -3.14 -18.03 4.42
C ASN A 55 -4.63 -18.03 4.01
N ASN A 56 -5.39 -17.04 4.48
CA ASN A 56 -6.82 -16.89 4.21
C ASN A 56 -7.10 -15.49 3.69
N LEU A 57 -8.25 -15.31 3.03
CA LEU A 57 -8.77 -14.01 2.63
C LEU A 57 -8.96 -13.13 3.87
N VAL A 58 -8.55 -11.87 3.80
CA VAL A 58 -8.55 -10.97 4.96
C VAL A 58 -9.49 -9.80 4.75
N ASN A 59 -10.26 -9.47 5.80
CA ASN A 59 -10.97 -8.21 5.88
C ASN A 59 -10.03 -7.16 6.46
N PHE A 60 -9.43 -6.37 5.59
CA PHE A 60 -8.42 -5.39 5.97
C PHE A 60 -9.06 -4.24 6.78
N GLY A 61 -8.82 -4.25 8.09
CA GLY A 61 -9.28 -3.26 9.06
C GLY A 61 -8.13 -2.48 9.69
N TYR A 62 -8.47 -1.58 10.62
CA TYR A 62 -7.48 -0.71 11.25
C TYR A 62 -6.43 -1.49 12.05
N ASP A 63 -6.81 -2.54 12.77
CA ASP A 63 -5.85 -3.35 13.55
C ASP A 63 -4.78 -3.99 12.66
N LEU A 64 -5.19 -4.54 11.51
CA LEU A 64 -4.26 -5.13 10.56
C LEU A 64 -3.42 -4.05 9.87
N PHE A 65 -3.99 -2.88 9.59
CA PHE A 65 -3.22 -1.73 9.09
C PHE A 65 -2.09 -1.36 10.05
N VAL A 66 -2.36 -1.26 11.36
CA VAL A 66 -1.34 -0.96 12.37
C VAL A 66 -0.27 -2.05 12.41
N GLN A 67 -0.65 -3.33 12.35
CA GLN A 67 0.30 -4.45 12.34
C GLN A 67 1.19 -4.50 11.10
N GLU A 68 0.66 -4.15 9.93
CA GLU A 68 1.45 -4.10 8.70
C GLU A 68 2.34 -2.85 8.64
N MET A 69 1.87 -1.72 9.20
CA MET A 69 2.66 -0.48 9.23
C MET A 69 3.71 -0.44 10.34
N SER A 70 3.54 -1.17 11.45
CA SER A 70 4.56 -1.23 12.51
C SER A 70 5.88 -1.80 12.01
N LYS A 71 5.84 -2.69 11.02
CA LYS A 71 7.03 -3.24 10.34
C LYS A 71 7.71 -2.25 9.39
N SER A 72 7.02 -1.18 9.02
CA SER A 72 7.51 -0.12 8.13
C SER A 72 8.00 1.12 8.90
N GLY A 73 8.14 1.02 10.23
CA GLY A 73 8.61 2.10 11.10
C GLY A 73 10.02 2.60 10.77
N VAL A 74 10.38 3.75 11.35
CA VAL A 74 11.78 4.23 11.36
C VAL A 74 12.64 3.09 11.92
N ASP A 75 13.78 2.82 11.28
CA ASP A 75 14.69 1.72 11.61
C ASP A 75 14.16 0.30 11.32
N GLY A 76 13.29 0.14 10.31
CA GLY A 76 12.88 -1.19 9.83
C GLY A 76 11.97 -1.94 10.82
N GLY A 77 11.19 -1.18 11.59
CA GLY A 77 10.29 -1.72 12.62
C GLY A 77 10.97 -2.06 13.95
N LEU A 78 12.21 -1.60 14.16
CA LEU A 78 12.87 -1.65 15.47
C LEU A 78 12.25 -0.64 16.46
N ASP A 79 11.88 0.54 15.96
CA ASP A 79 11.18 1.56 16.73
C ASP A 79 9.73 1.69 16.25
N ASP A 80 8.77 1.57 17.17
CA ASP A 80 7.34 1.64 16.89
C ASP A 80 6.86 3.11 16.81
N VAL A 81 7.38 3.85 15.83
CA VAL A 81 7.06 5.28 15.61
C VAL A 81 5.64 5.46 15.04
N THR A 82 4.98 4.36 14.67
CA THR A 82 3.56 4.33 14.29
C THR A 82 2.61 4.66 15.46
N ASN A 83 3.09 4.62 16.71
CA ASN A 83 2.31 4.99 17.91
C ASN A 83 2.21 6.51 18.16
N ALA A 84 2.52 7.36 17.18
CA ALA A 84 2.34 8.81 17.34
C ALA A 84 0.85 9.25 17.42
N ASP A 85 -0.11 8.32 17.30
CA ASP A 85 -1.57 8.53 17.41
C ASP A 85 -2.15 9.59 16.44
N LEU A 86 -1.38 9.99 15.42
CA LEU A 86 -1.78 11.01 14.46
C LEU A 86 -2.93 10.56 13.55
N LEU A 87 -3.08 9.24 13.35
CA LEU A 87 -4.11 8.65 12.53
C LEU A 87 -5.01 7.74 13.36
N SER A 88 -6.05 8.31 13.97
CA SER A 88 -7.04 7.52 14.70
C SER A 88 -7.79 6.54 13.80
N GLN A 89 -8.29 5.44 14.39
CA GLN A 89 -9.17 4.47 13.72
C GLN A 89 -10.33 5.14 12.97
N ARG A 90 -10.98 6.13 13.58
CA ARG A 90 -12.09 6.85 12.96
C ARG A 90 -11.67 7.57 11.67
N LEU A 91 -10.52 8.23 11.67
CA LEU A 91 -9.99 8.90 10.47
C LEU A 91 -9.61 7.87 9.40
N TRP A 92 -8.99 6.77 9.81
CA TRP A 92 -8.62 5.69 8.89
C TRP A 92 -9.85 5.06 8.23
N GLU A 93 -10.87 4.68 9.00
CA GLU A 93 -12.08 4.03 8.48
C GLU A 93 -12.91 4.92 7.56
N SER A 94 -12.84 6.25 7.75
CA SER A 94 -13.64 7.22 7.00
C SER A 94 -12.94 7.77 5.75
N LEU A 95 -11.65 8.11 5.81
CA LEU A 95 -10.97 8.87 4.75
C LEU A 95 -9.58 8.34 4.37
N TYR A 96 -8.89 7.61 5.25
CA TYR A 96 -7.51 7.15 5.03
C TYR A 96 -7.40 5.63 4.95
N ARG A 97 -8.33 4.96 4.28
CA ARG A 97 -8.45 3.50 4.26
C ARG A 97 -7.45 2.83 3.33
N PHE A 98 -6.18 3.19 3.49
CA PHE A 98 -5.07 2.60 2.75
C PHE A 98 -4.89 1.15 3.15
N ILE A 99 -4.57 0.32 2.16
CA ILE A 99 -4.23 -1.07 2.37
C ILE A 99 -2.71 -1.19 2.26
N ALA A 100 -2.06 -1.24 3.42
CA ALA A 100 -0.63 -1.46 3.54
C ALA A 100 -0.36 -2.97 3.64
N VAL A 101 0.51 -3.48 2.80
CA VAL A 101 0.88 -4.91 2.77
C VAL A 101 2.39 -5.01 2.67
N ASP A 102 3.00 -5.66 3.65
CA ASP A 102 4.38 -6.11 3.54
C ASP A 102 4.50 -7.22 2.50
N ILE A 103 5.18 -6.89 1.40
CA ILE A 103 5.47 -7.81 0.28
C ILE A 103 6.96 -8.16 0.21
N GLY A 104 7.74 -7.79 1.24
CA GLY A 104 9.19 -8.00 1.32
C GLY A 104 9.59 -9.39 1.83
N ARG A 105 8.64 -10.29 2.05
CA ARG A 105 8.90 -11.67 2.49
C ARG A 105 9.49 -12.50 1.34
N ARG A 106 10.79 -12.37 1.12
CA ARG A 106 11.56 -13.07 0.08
C ARG A 106 12.77 -13.77 0.68
N LEU A 107 13.27 -14.80 0.00
CA LEU A 107 14.57 -15.37 0.34
C LEU A 107 15.68 -14.50 -0.29
N PRO A 108 16.86 -14.35 0.34
CA PRO A 108 17.97 -13.57 -0.22
C PRO A 108 18.42 -14.02 -1.63
N SER A 109 18.19 -15.28 -1.98
CA SER A 109 18.47 -15.83 -3.31
C SER A 109 17.55 -15.31 -4.41
N GLU A 110 16.46 -14.64 -4.05
CA GLU A 110 15.45 -14.12 -4.97
C GLU A 110 15.66 -12.63 -5.30
N ASP A 111 16.74 -12.05 -4.82
CA ASP A 111 17.06 -10.64 -4.96
C ASP A 111 17.39 -10.29 -6.40
N GLY A 112 16.75 -9.24 -6.92
CA GLY A 112 16.86 -8.84 -8.32
C GLY A 112 15.97 -9.64 -9.28
N ALA A 113 15.28 -10.69 -8.81
CA ALA A 113 14.31 -11.40 -9.63
C ALA A 113 12.97 -10.65 -9.69
N SER A 114 12.44 -10.49 -10.90
CA SER A 114 11.09 -9.94 -11.09
C SER A 114 10.04 -10.96 -10.66
N LYS A 115 9.15 -10.57 -9.74
CA LYS A 115 8.02 -11.39 -9.28
C LYS A 115 6.70 -10.70 -9.61
N SER A 116 5.71 -11.50 -10.01
CA SER A 116 4.34 -11.00 -10.22
C SER A 116 3.66 -10.73 -8.88
N ILE A 117 2.94 -9.62 -8.79
CA ILE A 117 2.05 -9.30 -7.67
C ILE A 117 0.61 -9.41 -8.17
N ILE A 118 -0.17 -10.28 -7.55
CA ILE A 118 -1.59 -10.47 -7.86
C ILE A 118 -2.38 -10.01 -6.64
N VAL A 119 -3.31 -9.07 -6.87
CA VAL A 119 -4.23 -8.59 -5.84
C VAL A 119 -5.64 -9.02 -6.23
N SER A 120 -6.34 -9.63 -5.29
CA SER A 120 -7.74 -10.00 -5.43
C SER A 120 -8.53 -9.48 -4.23
N GLY A 121 -9.79 -9.13 -4.44
CA GLY A 121 -10.65 -8.59 -3.41
C GLY A 121 -12.03 -8.25 -3.95
N THR A 122 -12.96 -8.01 -3.04
CA THR A 122 -14.33 -7.61 -3.36
C THR A 122 -14.52 -6.12 -3.08
N ASN A 123 -15.02 -5.38 -4.06
CA ASN A 123 -15.44 -4.00 -3.87
C ASN A 123 -16.67 -3.97 -2.95
N ASN A 124 -16.56 -3.28 -1.81
CA ASN A 124 -17.66 -3.13 -0.85
C ASN A 124 -18.40 -1.78 -1.00
N THR A 125 -18.22 -1.10 -2.12
CA THR A 125 -18.95 0.12 -2.47
C THR A 125 -19.85 -0.12 -3.67
N ASN A 126 -20.87 0.73 -3.82
CA ASN A 126 -21.73 0.70 -5.01
C ASN A 126 -21.07 1.39 -6.22
N TYR A 127 -19.88 1.97 -6.07
CA TYR A 127 -19.20 2.72 -7.13
C TYR A 127 -18.02 1.91 -7.67
N ALA A 128 -17.66 2.10 -8.94
CA ALA A 128 -16.41 1.54 -9.44
C ALA A 128 -15.21 2.16 -8.72
N LEU A 129 -14.30 1.31 -8.27
CA LEU A 129 -13.05 1.71 -7.63
C LEU A 129 -11.89 1.55 -8.61
N THR A 130 -11.07 2.58 -8.72
CA THR A 130 -9.72 2.50 -9.29
C THR A 130 -8.72 2.39 -8.15
N ILE A 131 -7.84 1.38 -8.21
CA ILE A 131 -6.82 1.14 -7.19
C ILE A 131 -5.49 1.69 -7.68
N TYR A 132 -5.03 2.74 -7.03
CA TYR A 132 -3.66 3.24 -7.21
C TYR A 132 -2.77 2.54 -6.19
N TYR A 133 -1.54 2.20 -6.58
CA TYR A 133 -0.62 1.49 -5.70
C TYR A 133 0.80 2.02 -5.82
N HIS A 134 1.50 2.00 -4.70
CA HIS A 134 2.92 2.31 -4.61
C HIS A 134 3.68 1.11 -4.07
N ILE A 135 4.72 0.71 -4.80
CA ILE A 135 5.66 -0.33 -4.37
C ILE A 135 6.88 0.39 -3.82
N LEU A 136 7.10 0.22 -2.52
CA LEU A 136 8.31 0.69 -1.85
C LEU A 136 9.33 -0.44 -1.91
N ARG A 137 10.58 -0.09 -2.21
CA ARG A 137 11.71 -1.00 -2.21
C ARG A 137 12.81 -0.43 -1.35
N GLU A 138 13.48 -1.30 -0.62
CA GLU A 138 14.67 -0.94 0.14
C GLU A 138 15.90 -0.97 -0.79
N VAL A 139 16.79 -0.03 -0.55
CA VAL A 139 18.05 0.13 -1.26
C VAL A 139 19.09 0.58 -0.25
N VAL A 140 20.25 -0.07 -0.24
CA VAL A 140 21.40 0.35 0.56
C VAL A 140 22.31 1.22 -0.31
N ALA A 141 22.67 2.38 0.20
CA ALA A 141 23.71 3.23 -0.40
C ALA A 141 24.86 3.37 0.58
N THR A 142 26.09 3.18 0.10
CA THR A 142 27.32 3.38 0.86
C THR A 142 27.94 4.70 0.42
N VAL A 143 28.20 5.58 1.39
CA VAL A 143 28.85 6.87 1.17
C VAL A 143 30.28 6.79 1.71
N ASP A 144 31.25 6.90 0.81
CA ASP A 144 32.65 7.09 1.19
C ASP A 144 32.92 8.59 1.32
N THR A 145 33.09 9.04 2.56
CA THR A 145 33.32 10.46 2.88
C THR A 145 34.75 10.93 2.59
N ALA A 146 35.72 10.01 2.47
CA ALA A 146 37.10 10.34 2.11
C ALA A 146 37.25 10.55 0.60
N MET A 147 36.57 9.73 -0.20
CA MET A 147 36.60 9.81 -1.67
C MET A 147 35.44 10.63 -2.26
N GLY A 148 34.44 11.01 -1.44
CA GLY A 148 33.25 11.73 -1.90
C GLY A 148 32.38 10.91 -2.85
N THR A 149 32.44 9.58 -2.78
CA THR A 149 31.69 8.70 -3.68
C THR A 149 30.47 8.11 -3.00
N VAL A 150 29.40 7.94 -3.78
CA VAL A 150 28.17 7.27 -3.36
C VAL A 150 27.98 6.06 -4.25
N THR A 151 27.90 4.88 -3.66
CA THR A 151 27.66 3.63 -4.37
C THR A 151 26.38 3.00 -3.86
N GLN A 152 25.60 2.41 -4.77
CA GLN A 152 24.44 1.62 -4.41
C GLN A 152 24.88 0.16 -4.21
N GLY A 153 24.75 -0.35 -2.99
CA GLY A 153 25.01 -1.76 -2.67
C GLY A 153 23.80 -2.64 -2.96
N ALA A 154 24.05 -3.94 -3.15
CA ALA A 154 22.97 -4.94 -3.07
C ALA A 154 22.44 -4.97 -1.62
N VAL A 155 21.12 -5.11 -1.45
CA VAL A 155 20.50 -5.25 -0.13
C VAL A 155 21.00 -6.56 0.49
N GLN A 156 21.89 -6.49 1.47
CA GLN A 156 22.29 -7.63 2.29
C GLN A 156 21.36 -7.67 3.50
N ASN A 157 20.34 -8.54 3.44
CA ASN A 157 19.59 -8.97 4.63
C ASN A 157 20.08 -10.35 5.04
#